data_AF-A0A944V8L1-F1
#
_entry.id   AF-A0A944V8L1-F1
#
_cell.length_a   1.000
_cell.length_b   1.000
_cell.length_c   1.000
_cell.angle_alpha   90.00
_cell.angle_beta   90.00
_cell.angle_gamma   90.00
#
_symmetry.space_group_name_H-M   'P 1'
#
loop_
_entity.id
_entity.type
_entity.pdbx_description
1 polymer ?
#
loop_
_entity_poly.entity_id
_entity_poly.type
_entity_poly.pdbx_seq_one_letter_code
_entity_poly.pdbx_strand_id
1 'polypeptide(L)' 'MTETQVVLLGTGSPVADPERSGPALAVVAAGKPYLVDFGPGVIRRAAK' A
#
# COMPACT_ATOMS: atom_id res chain seq x y z
N MET A 1 23.93 -3.84 -5.41
CA MET A 1 22.66 -3.66 -6.13
C MET A 1 21.70 -2.95 -5.20
N THR A 2 21.01 -1.92 -5.66
CA THR A 2 19.92 -1.31 -4.87
C THR A 2 18.68 -2.20 -5.04
N GLU A 3 18.25 -2.84 -3.97
CA GLU A 3 17.07 -3.70 -3.96
C GLU A 3 15.79 -2.85 -4.15
N THR A 4 14.85 -3.36 -4.94
CA THR A 4 13.52 -2.77 -5.08
C THR A 4 12.54 -3.63 -4.33
N GLN A 5 11.76 -3.03 -3.43
CA GLN A 5 10.74 -3.72 -2.65
C GLN A 5 9.35 -3.20 -3.02
N VAL A 6 8.38 -4.10 -3.04
CA VAL A 6 6.96 -3.78 -3.20
C VAL A 6 6.23 -4.21 -1.95
N VAL A 7 5.52 -3.27 -1.33
CA VAL A 7 4.73 -3.49 -0.12
C VAL A 7 3.26 -3.30 -0.46
N LEU A 8 2.46 -4.36 -0.34
CA LEU A 8 1.01 -4.26 -0.52
C LEU A 8 0.38 -3.65 0.74
N LEU A 9 -0.10 -2.42 0.62
CA LEU A 9 -0.76 -1.68 1.70
C LEU A 9 -2.27 -1.87 1.70
N GLY A 10 -2.84 -2.32 0.59
CA GLY A 10 -4.24 -2.69 0.52
C GLY A 10 -4.55 -3.33 -0.81
N THR A 11 -5.39 -4.36 -0.76
CA THR A 11 -5.78 -5.16 -1.93
C THR A 11 -7.29 -5.11 -2.16
N GLY A 12 -8.03 -4.36 -1.34
CA GLY A 12 -9.48 -4.21 -1.35
C GLY A 12 -10.04 -3.88 -2.73
N SER A 13 -11.28 -4.29 -2.97
CA SER A 13 -12.04 -3.90 -4.16
C SER A 13 -13.01 -2.76 -3.81
N PRO A 14 -13.78 -2.22 -4.77
CA PRO A 14 -14.78 -1.20 -4.48
C PRO A 14 -15.88 -1.64 -3.49
N VAL A 15 -16.11 -2.94 -3.34
CA VAL A 15 -17.03 -3.47 -2.32
C VAL A 15 -16.36 -3.37 -0.95
N ALA A 16 -17.06 -2.74 0.01
CA ALA A 16 -16.53 -2.54 1.36
C ALA A 16 -16.35 -3.88 2.08
N ASP A 17 -15.16 -4.08 2.64
CA ASP A 17 -14.79 -5.23 3.45
C ASP A 17 -13.99 -4.72 4.67
N PRO A 18 -14.46 -4.95 5.91
CA PRO A 18 -13.78 -4.43 7.10
C PRO A 18 -12.36 -4.98 7.29
N GLU A 19 -12.06 -6.17 6.76
CA GLU A 19 -10.76 -6.81 6.90
C GLU A 19 -9.76 -6.37 5.82
N ARG A 20 -10.21 -5.62 4.81
CA ARG A 20 -9.40 -5.26 3.64
C ARG A 20 -9.40 -3.77 3.41
N SER A 21 -8.22 -3.16 3.54
CA SER A 21 -8.01 -1.78 3.08
C SER A 21 -8.10 -1.71 1.55
N GLY A 22 -8.61 -0.59 1.04
CA GLY A 22 -8.71 -0.31 -0.39
C GLY A 22 -7.36 -0.35 -1.11
N PRO A 23 -7.35 -0.33 -2.45
CA PRO A 23 -6.15 -0.55 -3.24
C PRO A 23 -5.07 0.49 -2.92
N ALA A 24 -3.88 0.01 -2.55
CA ALA A 24 -2.68 0.81 -2.35
C ALA A 24 -1.43 -0.07 -2.24
N LEU A 25 -0.30 0.42 -2.75
CA LEU A 25 1.00 -0.21 -2.53
C LEU A 25 2.11 0.84 -2.42
N ALA A 26 3.20 0.48 -1.75
CA ALA A 26 4.43 1.26 -1.77
C ALA A 26 5.50 0.54 -2.59
N VAL A 27 6.19 1.29 -3.43
CA VAL A 27 7.44 0.86 -4.08
C VAL A 27 8.60 1.56 -3.40
N VAL A 28 9.55 0.81 -2.86
CA VAL A 28 10.79 1.36 -2.30
C VAL A 28 11.92 1.01 -3.26
N ALA A 29 12.38 2.00 -4.03
CA ALA A 29 13.45 1.84 -4.99
C ALA A 29 14.67 2.65 -4.54
N ALA A 30 15.80 1.99 -4.34
CA ALA A 30 17.03 2.61 -3.83
C ALA A 30 16.79 3.43 -2.53
N GLY A 31 15.98 2.87 -1.61
CA GLY A 31 15.63 3.51 -0.34
C GLY A 31 14.62 4.66 -0.45
N LYS A 32 14.18 5.03 -1.65
CA LYS A 32 13.18 6.07 -1.86
C LYS A 32 11.77 5.45 -1.99
N PRO A 33 10.82 5.80 -1.10
CA PRO A 33 9.46 5.30 -1.18
C PRO A 33 8.62 6.09 -2.18
N TYR A 34 7.73 5.38 -2.88
CA TYR A 34 6.70 5.90 -3.76
C TYR A 34 5.38 5.23 -3.38
N LEU A 35 4.35 6.03 -3.17
CA LEU A 35 3.00 5.53 -2.90
C LEU A 35 2.21 5.49 -4.21
N VAL A 36 1.61 4.35 -4.50
CA VAL A 36 0.72 4.14 -5.64
C VAL A 36 -0.67 3.84 -5.11
N ASP A 37 -1.65 4.59 -5.60
CA ASP A 37 -3.03 4.67 -5.12
C ASP A 37 -3.17 5.08 -3.65
N PHE A 38 -4.42 5.35 -3.24
CA PHE A 38 -4.75 5.82 -1.90
C PHE A 38 -6.15 5.38 -1.47
N GLY A 39 -6.41 4.08 -1.57
CA GLY A 39 -7.70 3.50 -1.21
C GLY A 39 -8.06 3.68 0.28
N PRO A 40 -9.35 3.56 0.65
CA PRO A 40 -9.79 3.71 2.03
C PRO A 40 -9.03 2.82 3.02
N GLY A 41 -8.65 3.39 4.17
CA GLY A 41 -7.95 2.66 5.23
C GLY A 41 -6.42 2.58 5.07
N VAL A 42 -5.85 2.99 3.92
CA VAL A 42 -4.40 2.89 3.64
C VAL A 42 -3.52 3.54 4.72
N ILE A 43 -3.89 4.72 5.22
CA ILE A 43 -3.11 5.41 6.28
C ILE A 43 -3.05 4.58 7.55
N ARG A 44 -4.17 3.96 7.93
CA ARG A 44 -4.22 3.09 9.11
C ARG A 44 -3.37 1.83 8.90
N ARG A 45 -3.28 1.32 7.68
CA ARG A 45 -2.42 0.17 7.37
C ARG A 45 -0.93 0.54 7.37
N ALA A 46 -0.57 1.70 6.81
CA ALA A 46 0.81 2.17 6.73
C ALA A 46 1.39 2.60 8.10
N ALA A 47 0.53 2.93 9.06
CA ALA A 47 0.93 3.26 10.43
C ALA A 47 1.10 2.03 11.36
N LYS A 48 0.85 0.81 10.87
CA LYS A 48 1.13 -0.45 11.59
C LYS A 48 2.55 -0.90 11.32
#